data_AF-A0A3A0FR82-F1
#
_entry.id   AF-A0A3A0FR82-F1
#
_cell.length_a   1.000
_cell.length_b   1.000
_cell.length_c   1.000
_cell.angle_alpha   90.00
_cell.angle_beta   90.00
_cell.angle_gamma   90.00
#
_symmetry.space_group_name_H-M   'P 1'
#
loop_
_entity.id
_entity.type
_entity.pdbx_description
1 polymer ?
#
loop_
_entity_poly.entity_id
_entity_poly.type
_entity_poly.pdbx_seq_one_letter_code
_entity_poly.pdbx_strand_id
1 'polypeptide(L)' 'MPHLYRATTGQSICALSDVQLQQLKGALVEESAEDTEYFLDEDTLEYMAEQGVDPSLIQLLQAAIAEDGSLDVTWDA' A
#
# COMPACT_ATOMS: atom_id res chain seq x y z
N MET A 1 10.10 -10.06 7.41
CA MET A 1 10.22 -8.87 6.54
C MET A 1 8.93 -8.81 5.75
N PRO A 2 8.04 -7.89 6.12
CA PRO A 2 6.73 -7.80 5.49
C PRO A 2 6.87 -7.59 3.99
N HIS A 3 5.99 -8.19 3.21
CA HIS A 3 5.93 -8.02 1.76
C HIS A 3 4.55 -7.54 1.37
N LEU A 4 4.50 -6.60 0.43
CA LEU A 4 3.27 -6.09 -0.12
C LEU A 4 2.90 -6.89 -1.38
N TYR A 5 1.64 -7.25 -1.48
CA TYR A 5 1.04 -8.00 -2.57
C TYR A 5 -0.17 -7.27 -3.11
N ARG A 6 -0.46 -7.48 -4.39
CA ARG A 6 -1.74 -7.12 -4.98
C ARG A 6 -2.78 -8.14 -4.54
N ALA A 7 -3.79 -7.75 -3.79
CA ALA A 7 -4.81 -8.65 -3.23
C ALA A 7 -5.58 -9.39 -4.34
N THR A 8 -5.84 -8.73 -5.47
CA THR A 8 -6.59 -9.32 -6.60
C THR A 8 -5.86 -10.46 -7.32
N THR A 9 -4.52 -10.46 -7.32
CA THR A 9 -3.72 -11.43 -8.12
C THR A 9 -2.73 -12.24 -7.28
N GLY A 10 -2.45 -11.82 -6.04
CA GLY A 10 -1.36 -12.35 -5.22
C GLY A 10 0.04 -11.96 -5.72
N GLN A 11 0.15 -11.07 -6.71
CA GLN A 11 1.45 -10.65 -7.25
C GLN A 11 2.19 -9.80 -6.22
N SER A 12 3.45 -10.16 -5.95
CA SER A 12 4.33 -9.35 -5.10
C SER A 12 4.65 -8.02 -5.77
N ILE A 13 4.43 -6.93 -5.04
CA ILE A 13 4.73 -5.56 -5.48
C ILE A 13 6.14 -5.19 -5.02
N CYS A 14 6.39 -5.31 -3.71
CA CYS A 14 7.70 -5.01 -3.12
C CYS A 14 7.84 -5.59 -1.70
N ALA A 15 9.08 -5.63 -1.22
CA ALA A 15 9.38 -5.85 0.19
C ALA A 15 9.23 -4.53 0.96
N LEU A 16 8.60 -4.58 2.14
CA LEU A 16 8.46 -3.45 3.04
C LEU A 16 9.46 -3.57 4.20
N SER A 17 10.02 -2.44 4.60
CA SER A 17 10.61 -2.31 5.93
C SER A 17 9.52 -2.20 6.99
N ASP A 18 9.84 -2.55 8.24
CA ASP A 18 8.91 -2.37 9.37
C ASP A 18 8.42 -0.91 9.49
N VAL A 19 9.28 0.07 9.20
CA VAL A 19 8.92 1.50 9.21
C VAL A 19 7.89 1.80 8.13
N GLN A 20 8.12 1.35 6.90
CA GLN A 20 7.19 1.55 5.79
C GLN A 20 5.84 0.88 6.06
N LEU A 21 5.83 -0.32 6.66
CA LEU A 21 4.59 -0.98 7.05
C LEU A 21 3.82 -0.15 8.10
N GLN A 22 4.50 0.40 9.10
CA GLN A 22 3.84 1.26 10.10
C GLN A 22 3.31 2.56 9.48
N GLN A 23 4.05 3.16 8.55
CA GLN A 23 3.58 4.34 7.81
C GLN A 23 2.36 4.02 6.95
N LEU A 24 2.38 2.87 6.25
CA LEU A 24 1.26 2.39 5.46
C LEU A 24 0.02 2.21 6.34
N LYS A 25 0.15 1.47 7.45
CA LYS A 25 -0.95 1.27 8.43
C LYS A 25 -1.45 2.58 9.06
N GLY A 26 -0.57 3.56 9.26
CA GLY A 26 -0.94 4.85 9.82
C GLY A 26 -1.64 5.78 8.82
N ALA A 27 -1.34 5.63 7.52
CA ALA A 27 -1.95 6.42 6.46
C ALA A 27 -3.25 5.82 5.95
N LEU A 28 -3.41 4.50 6.05
CA LEU A 28 -4.63 3.79 5.67
C LEU A 28 -5.57 3.73 6.87
N VAL A 29 -6.81 4.19 6.67
CA VAL A 29 -7.84 4.11 7.71
C VAL A 29 -8.27 2.64 7.83
N GLU A 30 -7.99 2.01 8.96
CA GLU A 30 -8.46 0.64 9.23
C GLU A 30 -10.00 0.59 9.17
N GLU A 31 -10.56 -0.08 8.16
CA GLU A 31 -12.00 -0.38 8.13
C GLU A 31 -12.36 -1.43 9.20
N SER A 32 -11.41 -2.30 9.58
CA SER A 32 -11.51 -3.22 10.72
C SER A 32 -10.14 -3.78 11.11
N ALA A 33 -9.94 -4.07 12.39
CA ALA A 33 -8.67 -4.59 12.95
C ALA A 33 -8.26 -5.99 12.43
N GLU A 34 -9.16 -6.65 11.68
CA GLU A 34 -8.95 -7.98 11.10
C GLU A 34 -8.68 -7.91 9.60
N ASP A 35 -8.87 -6.75 8.97
CA ASP A 35 -8.75 -6.58 7.52
C ASP A 35 -7.36 -6.08 7.13
N THR A 36 -6.74 -6.84 6.22
CA THR A 36 -5.41 -6.52 5.67
C THR A 36 -5.48 -6.13 4.21
N GLU A 37 -6.69 -6.07 3.64
CA GLU A 37 -6.92 -5.69 2.26
C GLU A 37 -7.35 -4.22 2.20
N TYR A 38 -6.58 -3.39 1.49
CA TYR A 38 -6.83 -1.96 1.37
C TYR A 38 -6.91 -1.56 -0.09
N PHE A 39 -7.99 -0.86 -0.44
CA PHE A 39 -8.14 -0.25 -1.74
C PHE A 39 -7.30 1.03 -1.81
N LEU A 40 -6.46 1.14 -2.84
CA LEU A 40 -5.65 2.31 -3.14
C LEU A 40 -6.00 2.86 -4.54
N ASP A 41 -6.09 4.17 -4.61
CA ASP A 41 -6.25 4.97 -5.81
C ASP A 41 -5.26 6.16 -5.80
N GLU A 42 -5.28 6.97 -6.86
CA GLU A 42 -4.38 8.12 -7.00
C GLU A 42 -4.55 9.17 -5.88
N ASP A 43 -5.80 9.43 -5.44
CA ASP A 43 -6.09 10.35 -4.32
C ASP A 43 -5.50 9.81 -3.01
N THR A 44 -5.61 8.50 -2.79
CA THR A 44 -5.03 7.85 -1.60
C THR A 44 -3.50 7.98 -1.59
N LEU A 45 -2.85 7.81 -2.74
CA LEU A 45 -1.39 8.00 -2.84
C LEU A 45 -0.97 9.45 -2.60
N GLU A 46 -1.75 10.42 -3.09
CA GLU A 46 -1.51 11.83 -2.82
C GLU A 46 -1.61 12.12 -1.31
N TYR A 47 -2.67 11.61 -0.66
CA TYR A 47 -2.81 11.71 0.80
C TYR A 47 -1.64 11.08 1.56
N MET A 48 -1.18 9.89 1.16
CA MET A 48 -0.01 9.23 1.75
C MET A 48 1.26 10.07 1.60
N ALA A 49 1.44 10.75 0.47
CA ALA A 49 2.56 11.67 0.27
C ALA A 49 2.50 12.85 1.25
N GLU A 50 1.31 13.43 1.47
CA GLU A 50 1.11 14.51 2.44
C GLU A 50 1.34 14.07 3.89
N GLN A 51 1.02 12.81 4.22
CA GLN A 51 1.31 12.21 5.53
C GLN A 51 2.81 11.89 5.76
N GLY A 52 3.64 12.05 4.73
CA GLY A 52 5.07 11.76 4.81
C GLY A 52 5.40 10.27 4.76
N VAL A 53 4.56 9.46 4.08
CA VAL A 53 4.91 8.10 3.71
C VAL A 53 6.12 8.12 2.78
N ASP A 54 6.97 7.08 2.85
CA ASP A 54 8.18 7.00 2.05
C ASP A 54 7.89 7.20 0.54
N PRO A 55 8.55 8.18 -0.12
CA PRO A 55 8.26 8.51 -1.51
C PRO A 55 8.64 7.39 -2.49
N SER A 56 9.55 6.50 -2.12
CA SER A 56 9.92 5.33 -2.94
C SER A 56 8.79 4.29 -2.93
N LEU A 57 8.14 4.10 -1.78
CA LEU A 57 6.95 3.25 -1.67
C LEU A 57 5.80 3.82 -2.52
N ILE A 58 5.56 5.13 -2.44
CA ILE A 58 4.51 5.79 -3.21
C ILE A 58 4.73 5.61 -4.72
N GLN A 59 5.97 5.76 -5.21
CA GLN A 59 6.28 5.53 -6.63
C GLN A 59 6.01 4.09 -7.08
N LEU A 60 6.29 3.10 -6.23
CA LEU A 60 6.01 1.69 -6.54
C LEU A 60 4.49 1.43 -6.62
N LEU A 61 3.73 1.97 -5.67
CA LEU A 61 2.28 1.87 -5.66
C LEU A 61 1.67 2.59 -6.87
N GLN A 62 2.18 3.77 -7.21
CA GLN A 62 1.73 4.56 -8.36
C GLN A 62 1.97 3.80 -9.67
N ALA A 63 3.12 3.15 -9.82
CA ALA A 63 3.39 2.31 -10.99
C ALA A 63 2.41 1.14 -11.08
N ALA A 64 2.09 0.50 -9.95
CA ALA A 64 1.11 -0.59 -9.91
C ALA A 64 -0.33 -0.12 -10.19
N ILE A 65 -0.73 1.07 -9.74
CA ILE A 65 -2.03 1.67 -10.08
C ILE A 65 -2.09 2.03 -11.57
N ALA A 66 -1.01 2.58 -12.14
CA ALA A 66 -0.98 2.98 -13.55
C ALA A 66 -1.22 1.80 -14.53
N GLU A 67 -0.96 0.55 -14.10
CA GLU A 67 -1.22 -0.64 -14.91
C GLU A 67 -2.72 -1.04 -14.94
N ASP A 68 -3.46 -0.87 -13.85
CA ASP A 68 -4.82 -1.41 -13.67
C ASP A 68 -5.90 -0.34 -13.32
N GLY A 69 -5.51 0.92 -13.13
CA GLY A 69 -6.37 2.04 -12.73
C GLY A 69 -6.69 2.08 -11.23
N SER A 70 -6.61 0.94 -10.53
CA SER A 70 -6.72 0.85 -9.08
C SER A 70 -5.86 -0.28 -8.54
N LEU A 71 -5.65 -0.29 -7.22
CA LEU A 71 -4.81 -1.28 -6.57
C LEU A 71 -5.35 -1.69 -5.20
N ASP A 72 -5.86 -2.91 -5.11
CA ASP A 72 -6.09 -3.56 -3.82
C ASP A 72 -4.77 -4.16 -3.32
N VAL A 73 -4.32 -3.76 -2.14
CA VAL A 73 -3.08 -4.25 -1.52
C VAL A 73 -3.33 -5.05 -0.26
N THR A 74 -2.45 -6.02 -0.02
CA THR A 74 -2.37 -6.78 1.22
C THR A 74 -0.91 -7.08 1.59
N TRP A 75 -0.64 -7.46 2.84
CA TRP A 75 0.71 -7.79 3.29
C TRP A 75 0.74 -9.04 4.18
N ASP A 76 1.86 -9.76 4.13
CA ASP A 76 2.14 -10.89 5.02
C ASP A 76 2.97 -10.44 6.24
N ALA A 77 2.66 -10.99 7.42
CA ALA A 77 3.24 -10.60 8.71
C ALA A 77 4.51 -11.40 9.08
#